data_AF-A0A822V676-F1
#
_entry.id   AF-A0A822V676-F1
#
_cell.length_a   1.000
_cell.length_b   1.000
_cell.length_c   1.000
_cell.angle_alpha   90.00
_cell.angle_beta   90.00
_cell.angle_gamma   90.00
#
_symmetry.space_group_name_H-M   'P 1'
#
loop_
_entity.id
_entity.type
_entity.pdbx_description
1 polymer ?
#
loop_
_entity_poly.entity_id
_entity_poly.type
_entity_poly.pdbx_seq_one_letter_code
_entity_poly.pdbx_strand_id
1 'polypeptide(L)'
;MTEENVSQVADWKGQSGERWVAYQARLDTMMAVFGQAAIEAAAPVTGERVLDIGCGAGRLVWNWPFALVQEAMCSAWTYPSR
;
A
#
# COMPACT_ATOMS: atom_id res chain seq x y z
N MET A 1 -20.24 -1.95 9.26
CA MET A 1 -19.77 -0.87 8.38
C MET A 1 -20.64 0.32 8.68
N THR A 2 -20.11 1.32 9.37
CA THR A 2 -20.84 2.58 9.59
C THR A 2 -21.00 3.28 8.25
N GLU A 3 -22.05 4.10 8.07
CA GLU A 3 -22.30 4.85 6.82
C GLU A 3 -21.10 5.68 6.35
N GLU A 4 -20.19 6.05 7.27
CA GLU A 4 -19.03 6.91 7.02
C GLU A 4 -18.03 6.40 5.97
N ASN A 5 -17.94 5.09 5.72
CA ASN A 5 -16.96 4.55 4.76
C ASN A 5 -17.55 4.06 3.43
N VAL A 6 -18.88 4.08 3.29
CA VAL A 6 -19.56 3.52 2.11
C VAL A 6 -19.16 4.29 0.84
N SER A 7 -19.07 5.62 0.92
CA SER A 7 -18.65 6.48 -0.19
C SER A 7 -17.20 6.23 -0.59
N GLN A 8 -16.30 6.07 0.38
CA GLN A 8 -14.88 5.77 0.15
C GLN A 8 -14.70 4.40 -0.50
N VAL A 9 -15.44 3.38 -0.05
CA VAL A 9 -15.41 2.05 -0.66
C VAL A 9 -15.91 2.09 -2.10
N ALA A 10 -16.99 2.84 -2.37
CA ALA A 10 -17.52 2.98 -3.72
C ALA A 10 -16.54 3.70 -4.66
N ASP A 11 -15.88 4.75 -4.18
CA ASP A 11 -14.92 5.52 -4.97
C ASP A 11 -13.63 4.72 -5.28
N TRP A 12 -13.06 4.06 -4.27
CA TRP A 12 -11.88 3.21 -4.45
C TRP A 12 -12.14 1.99 -5.34
N LYS A 13 -13.37 1.48 -5.37
CA LYS A 13 -13.79 0.43 -6.32
C LYS A 13 -14.09 0.96 -7.73
N GLY A 14 -14.20 2.27 -7.89
CA GLY A 14 -14.53 2.93 -9.15
C GLY A 14 -13.36 3.74 -9.70
N GLN A 15 -13.65 4.99 -10.08
CA GLN A 15 -12.74 5.82 -10.86
C GLN A 15 -11.38 6.06 -10.19
N SER A 16 -11.35 6.23 -8.87
CA SER A 16 -10.11 6.45 -8.13
C SER A 16 -9.20 5.21 -8.19
N GLY A 17 -9.76 4.02 -8.01
CA GLY A 17 -9.03 2.75 -8.15
C GLY A 17 -8.53 2.51 -9.56
N GLU A 18 -9.38 2.70 -10.57
CA GLU A 18 -9.00 2.53 -11.98
C GLU A 18 -7.86 3.47 -12.39
N ARG A 19 -7.91 4.75 -11.97
CA ARG A 19 -6.84 5.71 -12.20
C ARG A 19 -5.57 5.33 -11.48
N TRP A 20 -5.68 4.91 -10.21
CA TRP A 20 -4.51 4.48 -9.46
C TRP A 20 -3.81 3.31 -10.15
N VAL A 21 -4.54 2.30 -10.62
CA VAL A 21 -3.98 1.17 -11.39
C VAL A 21 -3.30 1.66 -12.67
N ALA A 22 -3.96 2.52 -13.44
CA ALA A 22 -3.42 3.03 -14.70
C ALA A 22 -2.10 3.82 -14.54
N TYR A 23 -1.91 4.47 -13.38
CA TYR A 23 -0.73 5.29 -13.09
C TYR A 23 0.18 4.73 -12.00
N GLN A 24 0.00 3.46 -11.62
CA GLN A 24 0.60 2.85 -10.43
C GLN A 24 2.11 3.11 -10.37
N ALA A 25 2.87 2.73 -11.39
CA ALA A 25 4.33 2.86 -11.41
C ALA A 25 4.81 4.32 -11.25
N ARG A 26 4.06 5.28 -11.79
CA ARG A 26 4.37 6.71 -11.65
C ARG A 26 4.09 7.18 -10.23
N LEU A 27 2.92 6.85 -9.69
CA LEU A 27 2.54 7.21 -8.33
C LEU A 27 3.49 6.59 -7.31
N ASP A 28 3.83 5.33 -7.49
CA ASP A 28 4.84 4.57 -6.77
C ASP A 28 6.20 5.29 -6.72
N THR A 29 6.67 5.77 -7.88
CA THR A 29 7.95 6.48 -7.98
C THR A 29 7.89 7.82 -7.24
N MET A 30 6.78 8.56 -7.39
CA MET A 30 6.58 9.84 -6.71
C MET A 30 6.49 9.67 -5.19
N MET A 31 5.85 8.59 -4.73
CA MET A 31 5.62 8.33 -3.30
C MET A 31 6.83 7.72 -2.58
N ALA A 32 7.81 7.18 -3.31
CA ALA A 32 8.96 6.47 -2.73
C ALA A 32 9.75 7.32 -1.71
N VAL A 33 9.97 8.61 -1.99
CA VAL A 33 10.73 9.50 -1.10
C VAL A 33 9.99 9.77 0.21
N PHE A 34 8.66 9.85 0.16
CA PHE A 34 7.83 10.02 1.36
C PHE A 34 7.77 8.74 2.18
N GLY A 35 7.69 7.59 1.51
CA GLY A 35 7.77 6.28 2.14
C GLY A 35 9.06 6.10 2.93
N GLN A 36 10.19 6.41 2.30
CA GLN A 36 11.50 6.33 2.94
C GLN A 36 11.58 7.26 4.17
N ALA A 37 11.17 8.53 4.03
CA ALA A 37 11.16 9.48 5.14
C ALA A 37 10.25 9.04 6.30
N ALA A 38 9.10 8.43 5.99
CA ALA A 38 8.19 7.90 7.01
C ALA A 38 8.80 6.74 7.78
N ILE A 39 9.51 5.82 7.10
CA ILE A 39 10.19 4.70 7.77
C ILE A 39 11.35 5.20 8.63
N GLU A 40 12.14 6.15 8.12
CA GLU A 40 13.23 6.77 8.89
C GLU A 40 12.70 7.48 10.14
N ALA A 41 11.58 8.20 10.04
CA ALA A 41 10.93 8.86 11.17
C ALA A 41 10.32 7.87 12.17
N ALA A 42 9.74 6.77 11.68
CA ALA A 42 9.19 5.72 12.53
C ALA A 42 10.28 4.92 13.25
N ALA A 43 11.46 4.79 12.66
CA ALA A 43 12.65 4.11 13.19
C ALA A 43 12.32 2.75 13.84
N PRO A 44 11.61 1.83 13.15
CA PRO A 44 11.18 0.57 13.75
C PRO A 44 12.39 -0.28 14.14
N VAL A 45 12.31 -0.93 15.30
CA VAL A 45 13.40 -1.78 15.81
C VAL A 45 13.08 -3.28 15.69
N THR A 46 14.11 -4.11 15.74
CA THR A 46 13.95 -5.56 15.69
C THR A 46 13.06 -6.06 16.83
N GLY A 47 12.06 -6.87 16.50
CA GLY A 47 11.09 -7.40 17.46
C GLY A 47 9.79 -6.59 17.55
N GLU A 48 9.74 -5.40 16.94
CA GLU A 48 8.48 -4.65 16.80
C GLU A 48 7.61 -5.23 15.69
N ARG A 49 6.29 -5.04 15.83
CA ARG A 49 5.29 -5.45 14.85
C ARG A 49 4.77 -4.22 14.12
N VAL A 50 4.92 -4.22 12.81
CA VAL A 50 4.46 -3.14 11.92
C VAL A 50 3.27 -3.64 11.10
N LEU A 51 2.24 -2.81 10.97
CA LEU A 51 1.08 -3.05 10.11
C LEU A 51 1.06 -2.02 8.99
N ASP A 52 1.12 -2.48 7.75
CA ASP A 52 0.93 -1.63 6.56
C ASP A 52 -0.54 -1.63 6.14
N ILE A 53 -1.23 -0.50 6.32
CA ILE A 53 -2.63 -0.34 5.95
C ILE A 53 -2.71 0.28 4.56
N GLY A 54 -3.28 -0.48 3.62
CA GLY A 54 -3.38 -0.04 2.21
C GLY A 54 -2.12 -0.37 1.41
N CYS A 55 -1.59 -1.60 1.55
CA CYS A 55 -0.33 -2.04 0.94
C CYS A 55 -0.21 -1.80 -0.58
N GLY A 56 -1.34 -1.68 -1.28
CA GLY A 56 -1.38 -1.44 -2.72
C GLY A 56 -0.55 -2.48 -3.48
N ALA A 57 0.43 -2.01 -4.27
CA ALA A 57 1.37 -2.84 -5.01
C ALA A 57 2.66 -3.17 -4.24
N GLY A 58 2.69 -2.96 -2.91
CA GLY A 58 3.80 -3.34 -2.06
C GLY A 58 5.07 -2.52 -2.24
N ARG A 59 5.01 -1.24 -2.65
CA ARG A 59 6.26 -0.48 -2.81
C ARG A 59 6.82 0.09 -1.50
N LEU A 60 5.97 0.37 -0.50
CA LEU A 60 6.42 1.02 0.74
C LEU A 60 7.13 0.07 1.72
N VAL A 61 6.82 -1.24 1.70
CA VAL A 61 7.38 -2.22 2.66
C VAL A 61 8.60 -2.98 2.12
N TRP A 62 8.76 -3.12 0.80
CA TRP A 62 9.64 -4.17 0.24
C TRP A 62 11.07 -3.75 -0.11
N ASN A 63 11.42 -2.45 -0.04
CA ASN A 63 12.78 -1.98 -0.37
C ASN A 63 13.70 -1.78 0.86
N TRP A 64 13.30 -2.29 2.04
CA TRP A 64 14.09 -2.21 3.27
C TRP A 64 15.02 -3.44 3.42
N PRO A 65 16.27 -3.29 3.92
CA PRO A 65 17.23 -4.40 3.99
C PRO A 65 16.89 -5.51 5.01
N PHE A 66 15.82 -5.38 5.79
CA PHE A 66 15.35 -6.41 6.73
C PHE A 66 14.02 -7.00 6.27
N ALA A 67 14.10 -7.95 5.34
CA ALA A 67 12.99 -8.79 4.92
C ALA A 67 12.67 -9.83 6.00
N LEU A 68 11.67 -9.59 6.86
CA LEU A 68 11.07 -10.62 7.72
C LEU A 68 9.56 -10.42 7.96
N VAL A 69 8.81 -9.98 6.95
CA VAL A 69 7.35 -10.15 6.98
C VAL A 69 6.87 -10.71 5.63
N GLN A 70 6.81 -12.04 5.62
CA GLN A 70 5.84 -12.91 4.97
C GLN A 70 5.23 -12.43 3.63
N GLU A 71 5.43 -13.25 2.60
CA GLU A 71 4.53 -13.40 1.47
C GLU A 71 3.08 -13.58 1.95
N ALA A 72 2.28 -12.52 2.02
CA ALA A 72 0.82 -12.61 2.08
C ALA A 72 0.17 -11.23 1.90
N MET A 73 -0.91 -11.20 1.12
CA MET A 73 -2.01 -10.22 1.12
C MET A 73 -2.03 -9.10 0.08
N CYS A 74 -0.95 -8.71 -0.62
CA CYS A 74 -1.16 -7.82 -1.79
C CYS A 74 -1.73 -8.60 -3.00
N SER A 75 -1.67 -9.95 -3.00
CA SER A 75 -2.33 -10.81 -4.00
C SER A 75 -3.86 -10.87 -3.89
N ALA A 76 -4.48 -10.21 -2.90
CA ALA A 76 -5.94 -10.07 -2.86
C ALA A 76 -6.46 -8.90 -3.74
N TRP A 77 -5.56 -8.04 -4.22
CA TRP A 77 -5.87 -6.97 -5.20
C TRP A 77 -5.16 -7.16 -6.54
N THR A 78 -4.51 -8.31 -6.78
CA THR A 78 -4.14 -8.71 -8.14
C THR A 78 -5.42 -8.94 -8.92
N TYR A 79 -5.82 -7.85 -9.59
CA TYR A 79 -6.96 -7.68 -10.46
C TYR A 79 -7.06 -8.88 -11.42
N PRO A 80 -8.10 -9.73 -11.32
CA PRO A 80 -8.43 -10.57 -12.44
C PRO A 80 -8.84 -9.60 -13.56
N SER A 81 -8.07 -9.62 -14.65
CA SER A 81 -8.56 -9.14 -15.92
C SER A 81 -9.86 -9.90 -16.24
N ARG A 82 -11.00 -9.23 -16.04
CA ARG A 82 -12.38 -9.71 -16.27
C ARG A 82 -12.98 -10.62 -15.21
#